data_AF-A0A523BTI2-F1
#
_entry.id   AF-A0A523BTI2-F1
#
_cell.length_a   1.000
_cell.length_b   1.000
_cell.length_c   1.000
_cell.angle_alpha   90.00
_cell.angle_beta   90.00
_cell.angle_gamma   90.00
#
_symmetry.space_group_name_H-M   'P 1'
#
loop_
_entity.id
_entity.type
_entity.pdbx_description
1 polymer ?
#
loop_
_entity_poly.entity_id
_entity_poly.type
_entity_poly.pdbx_seq_one_letter_code
_entity_poly.pdbx_strand_id
1 'polypeptide(L)'
;MPVQCKQVIEVMDRLAPQRLARDWDNVGLLVGDPAARVERVLVVLTVTPEAVAEAGRQGAELIISHHPLWLKPLRQVRLDSPTGRLLGQLLGAGIAVFAAHTNLDAAPGGVNACLAAALGLEEWRVLETWEYEPLYKLVVFVPQGYEDTVRQALGEAGAGHTGQYAGCTFQSPGTGTFLPLAGARPFIGRIGELEKAAESRLETIVPASRLAAAVDKMLAVHPYEEVAYDVYRLQNRGREYGLGGVGRLAAETSLAALAGRVEQALASQVRVYGDPGRRIEKVAFCGGAGGDLAAAARAAGAQVLITGDVTYHQVLEAGGLDLAVVDAGHAATEIPVLQPLAEYLREQLPELSVQVLLPERGSHTGPGEISWVQQTKSGGICQEQEKCESRSAETSTVKMVLHVDGAARGNPGPAGIGVVIQDSEGHEIACISDYLGETTNNVAEYRALIRGLEEALDRGATAVEVFTDSQLLARQVNGTYRVKHPGLQPLFRQVIALRGRFRQFTITSVPRERNKQADRLANEGVDGGKVSDHGREPGKGNTGDAAGHGTVQRGDIFDSRRGH
;
A
#
# COMPACT_ATOMS: atom_id res chain seq x y z
N MET A 1 -2.34 34.14 4.40
CA MET A 1 -3.82 33.91 4.38
C MET A 1 -4.07 32.54 4.98
N PRO A 2 -5.26 32.17 5.49
CA PRO A 2 -5.47 30.80 5.94
C PRO A 2 -5.25 29.83 4.78
N VAL A 3 -4.39 28.83 4.97
CA VAL A 3 -4.13 27.79 3.96
C VAL A 3 -5.41 26.97 3.79
N GLN A 4 -5.83 26.76 2.55
CA GLN A 4 -6.93 25.86 2.21
C GLN A 4 -6.42 24.44 2.00
N CYS A 5 -7.24 23.44 2.32
CA CYS A 5 -6.92 22.02 2.09
C CYS A 5 -6.50 21.77 0.62
N LYS A 6 -7.13 22.43 -0.34
CA LYS A 6 -6.76 22.39 -1.77
C LYS A 6 -5.30 22.77 -2.01
N GLN A 7 -4.77 23.78 -1.31
CA GLN A 7 -3.36 24.19 -1.47
C GLN A 7 -2.41 23.11 -0.94
N VAL A 8 -2.79 22.40 0.13
CA VAL A 8 -2.05 21.24 0.63
C VAL A 8 -2.08 20.11 -0.40
N ILE A 9 -3.24 19.84 -1.00
CA ILE A 9 -3.38 18.84 -2.07
C ILE A 9 -2.48 19.17 -3.26
N GLU A 10 -2.46 20.43 -3.72
CA GLU A 10 -1.62 20.89 -4.82
C GLU A 10 -0.12 20.76 -4.49
N VAL A 11 0.28 21.00 -3.24
CA VAL A 11 1.66 20.77 -2.77
C VAL A 11 2.00 19.28 -2.79
N MET A 12 1.11 18.43 -2.27
CA MET A 12 1.30 16.99 -2.27
C MET A 12 1.37 16.41 -3.68
N ASP A 13 0.53 16.90 -4.61
CA ASP A 13 0.51 16.45 -6.00
C ASP A 13 1.77 16.88 -6.77
N ARG A 14 2.45 17.97 -6.36
CA ARG A 14 3.78 18.31 -6.90
C ARG A 14 4.87 17.34 -6.48
N LEU A 15 4.82 16.83 -5.24
CA LEU A 15 5.78 15.84 -4.73
C LEU A 15 5.50 14.44 -5.25
N ALA A 16 4.26 13.98 -5.07
CA ALA A 16 3.78 12.64 -5.37
C ALA A 16 2.48 12.75 -6.20
N PRO A 17 2.58 13.03 -7.51
CA PRO A 17 1.40 13.18 -8.36
C PRO A 17 0.49 11.96 -8.34
N GLN A 18 -0.83 12.18 -8.31
CA GLN A 18 -1.81 11.08 -8.25
C GLN A 18 -1.67 10.07 -9.39
N ARG A 19 -1.27 10.52 -10.59
CA ARG A 19 -1.05 9.63 -11.75
C ARG A 19 0.00 8.53 -11.51
N LEU A 20 0.89 8.72 -10.54
CA LEU A 20 1.93 7.74 -10.20
C LEU A 20 1.40 6.59 -9.33
N ALA A 21 0.20 6.74 -8.75
CA ALA A 21 -0.41 5.68 -7.98
C ALA A 21 -0.82 4.51 -8.89
N ARG A 22 -0.80 3.28 -8.35
CA ARG A 22 -1.29 2.11 -9.08
C ARG A 22 -2.81 2.18 -9.26
N ASP A 23 -3.31 1.58 -10.33
CA ASP A 23 -4.75 1.58 -10.67
C ASP A 23 -5.68 1.02 -9.57
N TRP A 24 -5.16 0.17 -8.69
CA TRP A 24 -5.92 -0.42 -7.57
C TRP A 24 -5.88 0.43 -6.30
N ASP A 25 -5.05 1.46 -6.27
CA ASP A 25 -4.75 2.26 -5.09
C ASP A 25 -5.81 3.36 -4.86
N ASN A 26 -5.83 3.92 -3.66
CA ASN A 26 -6.78 4.95 -3.25
C ASN A 26 -6.06 6.12 -2.58
N VAL A 27 -5.55 7.06 -3.38
CA VAL A 27 -4.76 8.22 -2.95
C VAL A 27 -5.56 9.51 -3.06
N GLY A 28 -5.05 10.60 -2.46
CA GLY A 28 -5.69 11.92 -2.50
C GLY A 28 -6.51 12.22 -1.24
N LEU A 29 -7.42 13.19 -1.35
CA LEU A 29 -8.31 13.56 -0.24
C LEU A 29 -9.41 12.50 -0.09
N LEU A 30 -9.34 11.72 1.01
CA LEU A 30 -10.29 10.65 1.31
C LEU A 30 -11.47 11.13 2.17
N VAL A 31 -11.22 12.08 3.07
CA VAL A 31 -12.21 12.68 3.97
C VAL A 31 -11.98 14.18 4.03
N GLY A 32 -13.03 14.98 3.95
CA GLY A 32 -12.97 16.44 4.14
C GLY A 32 -13.45 17.25 2.94
N ASP A 33 -13.17 18.54 2.99
CA ASP A 33 -13.54 19.53 1.96
C ASP A 33 -12.28 20.26 1.48
N PRO A 34 -11.97 20.28 0.17
CA PRO A 34 -10.86 21.05 -0.37
C PRO A 34 -10.87 22.55 -0.02
N ALA A 35 -12.05 23.14 0.23
CA ALA A 35 -12.19 24.54 0.62
C ALA A 35 -11.96 24.78 2.13
N ALA A 36 -11.87 23.72 2.94
CA ALA A 36 -11.67 23.86 4.38
C ALA A 36 -10.32 24.53 4.70
N ARG A 37 -10.32 25.35 5.75
CA ARG A 37 -9.10 25.95 6.31
C ARG A 37 -8.29 24.89 7.04
N VAL A 38 -6.98 24.92 6.85
CA VAL A 38 -6.00 24.05 7.50
C VAL A 38 -4.92 24.91 8.13
N GLU A 39 -4.66 24.72 9.43
CA GLU A 39 -3.55 25.37 10.13
C GLU A 39 -2.59 24.35 10.70
N ARG A 40 -3.12 23.20 11.13
CA ARG A 40 -2.40 22.15 11.82
C ARG A 40 -2.57 20.84 11.05
N VAL A 41 -1.45 20.24 10.70
CA VAL A 41 -1.38 18.98 9.97
C VAL A 41 -0.69 17.93 10.84
N LEU A 42 -1.27 16.75 10.93
CA LEU A 42 -0.63 15.58 11.52
C LEU A 42 -0.22 14.60 10.41
N VAL A 43 1.08 14.36 10.27
CA VAL A 43 1.65 13.37 9.35
C VAL A 43 1.81 12.05 10.08
N VAL A 44 1.29 10.97 9.49
CA VAL A 44 1.29 9.62 10.08
C VAL A 44 1.61 8.58 9.02
N LEU A 45 2.05 7.38 9.43
CA LEU A 45 2.11 6.26 8.51
C LEU A 45 0.69 5.74 8.18
N THR A 46 -0.09 5.47 9.23
CA THR A 46 -1.42 4.86 9.15
C THR A 46 -2.40 5.65 10.03
N VAL A 47 -3.63 5.83 9.57
CA VAL A 47 -4.70 6.45 10.36
C VAL A 47 -5.28 5.44 11.35
N THR A 48 -4.77 5.44 12.59
CA THR A 48 -5.26 4.60 13.70
C THR A 48 -6.19 5.40 14.63
N PRO A 49 -6.94 4.74 15.54
CA PRO A 49 -7.74 5.44 16.55
C PRO A 49 -6.91 6.44 17.38
N GLU A 50 -5.65 6.12 17.66
CA GLU A 50 -4.77 6.95 18.45
C GLU A 50 -4.21 8.11 17.66
N ALA A 51 -3.94 7.92 16.36
CA ALA A 51 -3.63 9.02 15.45
C ALA A 51 -4.79 10.03 15.36
N VAL A 52 -6.03 9.53 15.29
CA VAL A 52 -7.23 10.39 15.31
C VAL A 52 -7.38 11.11 16.65
N ALA A 53 -7.15 10.41 17.77
CA ALA A 53 -7.19 11.01 19.09
C ALA A 53 -6.09 12.08 19.27
N GLU A 54 -4.88 11.84 18.76
CA GLU A 54 -3.78 12.81 18.80
C GLU A 54 -4.07 14.02 17.92
N ALA A 55 -4.57 13.82 16.70
CA ALA A 55 -5.01 14.91 15.83
C ALA A 55 -6.06 15.78 16.55
N GLY A 56 -7.03 15.16 17.23
CA GLY A 56 -8.02 15.87 18.04
C GLY A 56 -7.40 16.66 19.21
N ARG A 57 -6.45 16.06 19.95
CA ARG A 57 -5.73 16.74 21.06
C ARG A 57 -4.93 17.94 20.58
N GLN A 58 -4.30 17.84 19.41
CA GLN A 58 -3.52 18.92 18.81
C GLN A 58 -4.39 19.95 18.07
N GLY A 59 -5.68 19.66 17.89
CA GLY A 59 -6.58 20.47 17.05
C GLY A 59 -6.16 20.48 15.58
N ALA A 60 -5.58 19.39 15.07
CA ALA A 60 -5.22 19.28 13.66
C ALA A 60 -6.47 19.17 12.78
N GLU A 61 -6.54 19.98 11.73
CA GLU A 61 -7.65 19.95 10.77
C GLU A 61 -7.42 18.95 9.63
N LEU A 62 -6.19 18.45 9.47
CA LEU A 62 -5.82 17.52 8.41
C LEU A 62 -4.84 16.46 8.91
N ILE A 63 -5.13 15.20 8.62
CA ILE A 63 -4.18 14.09 8.71
C ILE A 63 -3.66 13.79 7.31
N ILE A 64 -2.34 13.71 7.15
CA ILE A 64 -1.70 13.18 5.95
C ILE A 64 -1.13 11.81 6.30
N SER A 65 -1.62 10.76 5.64
CA SER A 65 -1.16 9.39 5.85
C SER A 65 -0.44 8.83 4.63
N HIS A 66 0.48 7.88 4.85
CA HIS A 66 0.99 7.07 3.76
C HIS A 66 -0.04 6.01 3.35
N HIS A 67 -0.48 5.18 4.29
CA HIS A 67 -1.51 4.19 4.05
C HIS A 67 -2.89 4.84 3.95
N PRO A 68 -3.70 4.45 2.95
CA PRO A 68 -5.05 4.99 2.80
C PRO A 68 -5.99 4.45 3.86
N LEU A 69 -6.89 5.30 4.37
CA LEU A 69 -7.88 4.93 5.39
C LEU A 69 -8.79 3.77 4.96
N TRP A 70 -9.02 3.62 3.65
CA TRP A 70 -9.54 2.41 3.04
C TRP A 70 -8.95 2.26 1.64
N LEU A 71 -8.65 1.02 1.23
CA LEU A 71 -8.21 0.72 -0.15
C LEU A 71 -9.39 0.50 -1.10
N LYS A 72 -10.48 -0.08 -0.61
CA LYS A 72 -11.65 -0.44 -1.44
C LYS A 72 -12.79 0.56 -1.21
N PRO A 73 -13.55 0.91 -2.26
CA PRO A 73 -14.73 1.76 -2.11
C PRO A 73 -15.68 1.24 -1.03
N LEU A 74 -16.09 2.13 -0.14
CA LEU A 74 -17.01 1.80 0.95
C LEU A 74 -18.41 1.59 0.40
N ARG A 75 -19.01 0.43 0.68
CA ARG A 75 -20.41 0.13 0.33
C ARG A 75 -21.41 0.70 1.34
N GLN A 76 -20.98 0.87 2.58
CA GLN A 76 -21.77 1.36 3.70
C GLN A 76 -20.85 2.03 4.72
N VAL A 77 -21.37 3.00 5.45
CA VAL A 77 -20.67 3.63 6.59
C VAL A 77 -21.47 3.33 7.84
N ARG A 78 -21.04 2.34 8.62
CA ARG A 78 -21.66 1.98 9.89
C ARG A 78 -20.72 2.31 11.05
N LEU A 79 -21.21 3.08 12.02
CA LEU A 79 -20.44 3.53 13.18
C LEU A 79 -20.12 2.42 14.19
N ASP A 80 -20.52 1.18 13.94
CA ASP A 80 -20.12 0.00 14.72
C ASP A 80 -19.00 -0.81 14.04
N SER A 81 -18.61 -0.46 12.81
CA SER A 81 -17.44 -1.01 12.14
C SER A 81 -16.16 -0.23 12.51
N PRO A 82 -14.96 -0.84 12.45
CA PRO A 82 -13.70 -0.13 12.72
C PRO A 82 -13.50 1.13 11.86
N THR A 83 -13.58 0.99 10.53
CA THR A 83 -13.44 2.13 9.60
C THR A 83 -14.55 3.17 9.79
N GLY A 84 -15.80 2.73 10.02
CA GLY A 84 -16.91 3.65 10.23
C GLY A 84 -16.82 4.41 11.57
N ARG A 85 -16.27 3.81 12.63
CA ARG A 85 -15.96 4.52 13.88
C ARG A 85 -14.94 5.62 13.67
N LEU A 86 -13.84 5.31 12.98
CA LEU A 86 -12.81 6.31 12.65
C LEU A 86 -13.41 7.44 11.82
N LEU A 87 -14.20 7.12 10.79
CA LEU A 87 -14.91 8.12 9.99
C LEU A 87 -15.83 9.01 10.83
N GLY A 88 -16.62 8.42 11.73
CA GLY A 88 -17.48 9.18 12.64
C GLY A 88 -16.70 10.13 13.54
N GLN A 89 -15.55 9.68 14.06
CA GLN A 89 -14.67 10.51 14.89
C GLN A 89 -14.03 11.66 14.09
N LEU A 90 -13.49 11.35 12.90
CA LEU A 90 -12.88 12.34 12.00
C LEU A 90 -13.88 13.42 11.60
N LEU A 91 -15.06 13.03 11.10
CA LEU A 91 -16.10 13.97 10.68
C LEU A 91 -16.66 14.77 11.86
N GLY A 92 -16.87 14.12 13.02
CA GLY A 92 -17.33 14.80 14.23
C GLY A 92 -16.34 15.83 14.77
N ALA A 93 -15.04 15.62 14.55
CA ALA A 93 -13.97 16.54 14.93
C ALA A 93 -13.56 17.52 13.82
N GLY A 94 -14.17 17.44 12.62
CA GLY A 94 -13.81 18.29 11.48
C GLY A 94 -12.41 18.02 10.91
N ILE A 95 -11.90 16.79 11.05
CA ILE A 95 -10.55 16.39 10.64
C ILE A 95 -10.61 15.74 9.25
N ALA A 96 -9.94 16.35 8.28
CA ALA A 96 -9.75 15.80 6.95
C ALA A 96 -8.65 14.72 6.91
N VAL A 97 -8.68 13.85 5.91
CA VAL A 97 -7.66 12.82 5.68
C VAL A 97 -7.23 12.82 4.22
N PHE A 98 -5.93 12.99 4.00
CA PHE A 98 -5.28 12.84 2.70
C PHE A 98 -4.31 11.66 2.72
N ALA A 99 -4.32 10.81 1.69
CA ALA A 99 -3.43 9.66 1.58
C ALA A 99 -2.45 9.80 0.40
N ALA A 100 -1.17 9.53 0.65
CA ALA A 100 -0.12 9.42 -0.37
C ALA A 100 0.59 8.07 -0.23
N HIS A 101 0.16 7.09 -1.02
CA HIS A 101 0.55 5.69 -0.88
C HIS A 101 1.53 5.30 -2.00
N THR A 102 1.11 4.54 -3.01
CA THR A 102 2.03 4.08 -4.07
C THR A 102 2.58 5.21 -4.95
N ASN A 103 1.88 6.34 -5.05
CA ASN A 103 2.43 7.55 -5.67
C ASN A 103 3.61 8.13 -4.89
N LEU A 104 3.59 8.04 -3.55
CA LEU A 104 4.70 8.45 -2.71
C LEU A 104 5.83 7.42 -2.74
N ASP A 105 5.54 6.13 -2.92
CA ASP A 105 6.58 5.11 -3.15
C ASP A 105 7.38 5.38 -4.42
N ALA A 106 6.69 5.83 -5.48
CA ALA A 106 7.26 6.13 -6.77
C ALA A 106 7.88 7.53 -6.88
N ALA A 107 7.63 8.40 -5.90
CA ALA A 107 8.09 9.79 -5.95
C ALA A 107 9.62 9.90 -5.74
N PRO A 108 10.32 10.80 -6.44
CA PRO A 108 11.78 10.93 -6.36
C PRO A 108 12.33 11.33 -4.98
N GLY A 109 11.51 11.98 -4.16
CA GLY A 109 11.79 12.31 -2.76
C GLY A 109 10.90 11.54 -1.78
N GLY A 110 10.31 10.43 -2.24
CA GLY A 110 9.32 9.66 -1.51
C GLY A 110 9.92 8.52 -0.67
N VAL A 111 9.14 7.47 -0.44
CA VAL A 111 9.47 6.39 0.50
C VAL A 111 10.82 5.76 0.17
N ASN A 112 11.00 5.32 -1.07
CA ASN A 112 12.21 4.62 -1.47
C ASN A 112 13.45 5.53 -1.44
N ALA A 113 13.31 6.82 -1.76
CA ALA A 113 14.41 7.76 -1.65
C ALA A 113 14.83 7.99 -0.19
N CYS A 114 13.86 8.11 0.73
CA CYS A 114 14.12 8.25 2.16
C CYS A 114 14.71 6.98 2.76
N LEU A 115 14.25 5.80 2.32
CA LEU A 115 14.81 4.51 2.71
C LEU A 115 16.26 4.36 2.23
N ALA A 116 16.55 4.72 0.97
CA ALA A 116 17.92 4.70 0.43
C ALA A 116 18.86 5.57 1.27
N ALA A 117 18.40 6.79 1.62
CA ALA A 117 19.16 7.71 2.47
C ALA A 117 19.39 7.14 3.87
N ALA A 118 18.35 6.56 4.50
CA ALA A 118 18.47 5.94 5.82
C ALA A 118 19.45 4.76 5.83
N LEU A 119 19.51 4.00 4.74
CA LEU A 119 20.43 2.87 4.56
C LEU A 119 21.85 3.29 4.12
N GLY A 120 22.08 4.57 3.84
CA GLY A 120 23.36 5.08 3.35
C GLY A 120 23.74 4.54 1.96
N LEU A 121 22.75 4.36 1.08
CA LEU A 121 22.97 3.89 -0.29
C LEU A 121 23.30 5.05 -1.23
N GLU A 122 24.34 4.86 -2.03
CA GLU A 122 24.82 5.81 -3.02
C GLU A 122 24.44 5.38 -4.44
N GLU A 123 24.41 6.35 -5.36
CA GLU A 123 24.24 6.13 -6.80
C GLU A 123 23.05 5.23 -7.17
N TRP A 124 21.97 5.31 -6.42
CA TRP A 124 20.84 4.43 -6.63
C TRP A 124 19.93 4.92 -7.77
N ARG A 125 19.23 3.97 -8.39
CA ARG A 125 18.20 4.21 -9.41
C ARG A 125 16.95 3.38 -9.11
N VAL A 126 15.82 3.73 -9.73
CA VAL A 126 14.56 2.97 -9.63
C VAL A 126 14.79 1.51 -10.04
N LEU A 127 14.24 0.58 -9.27
CA LEU A 127 14.40 -0.85 -9.55
C LEU A 127 13.42 -1.34 -10.63
N GLU A 128 12.13 -1.06 -10.44
CA GLU A 128 11.09 -1.37 -11.42
C GLU A 128 10.44 -0.08 -11.91
N THR A 129 10.79 0.34 -13.13
CA THR A 129 10.20 1.55 -13.73
C THR A 129 8.79 1.27 -14.23
N TRP A 130 7.83 2.08 -13.80
CA TRP A 130 6.43 2.03 -14.24
C TRP A 130 6.13 3.08 -15.30
N GLU A 131 6.67 4.28 -15.11
CA GLU A 131 6.43 5.42 -15.98
C GLU A 131 7.71 6.24 -16.14
N TYR A 132 7.84 6.90 -17.30
CA TYR A 132 8.81 7.96 -17.50
C TYR A 132 8.08 9.28 -17.59
N GLU A 133 8.63 10.34 -17.00
CA GLU A 133 8.09 11.67 -17.18
C GLU A 133 8.02 12.01 -18.68
N PRO A 134 6.84 12.38 -19.21
CA PRO A 134 6.73 12.81 -20.58
C PRO A 134 7.59 14.05 -20.80
N LEU A 135 8.33 14.07 -21.91
CA LEU A 135 9.08 15.24 -22.35
C LEU A 135 8.40 15.86 -23.56
N TYR A 136 8.47 17.19 -23.63
CA TYR A 136 7.97 17.97 -24.74
C TYR A 136 9.10 18.77 -25.36
N LYS A 137 9.02 18.99 -26.67
CA LYS A 137 9.78 20.03 -27.34
C LYS A 137 8.88 21.27 -27.44
N LEU A 138 9.27 22.34 -26.76
CA LEU A 138 8.63 23.64 -26.90
C LEU A 138 9.39 24.41 -27.98
N VAL A 139 8.67 24.88 -28.99
CA VAL A 139 9.18 25.71 -30.08
C VAL A 139 8.44 27.03 -30.05
N VAL A 140 9.15 28.15 -30.10
CA VAL A 140 8.59 29.50 -30.11
C VAL A 140 9.29 30.34 -31.16
N PHE A 141 8.55 31.22 -31.83
CA PHE A 141 9.05 32.10 -32.87
C PHE A 141 9.21 33.51 -32.31
N VAL A 142 10.47 33.97 -32.22
CA VAL A 142 10.85 35.20 -31.51
C VAL A 142 11.41 36.21 -32.50
N PRO A 143 11.04 37.51 -32.45
CA PRO A 143 11.69 38.53 -33.28
C PRO A 143 13.18 38.68 -32.94
N GLN A 144 13.99 39.03 -33.93
CA GLN A 144 15.42 39.25 -33.72
C GLN A 144 15.70 40.29 -32.63
N GLY A 145 16.64 39.97 -31.73
CA GLY A 145 17.05 40.81 -30.60
C GLY A 145 16.35 40.50 -29.28
N TYR A 146 15.35 39.63 -29.27
CA TYR A 146 14.59 39.23 -28.07
C TYR A 146 14.85 37.78 -27.63
N GLU A 147 15.70 37.04 -28.37
CA GLU A 147 15.95 35.61 -28.14
C GLU A 147 16.47 35.32 -26.73
N ASP A 148 17.43 36.13 -26.25
CA ASP A 148 18.03 35.91 -24.93
C ASP A 148 17.05 36.13 -23.79
N THR A 149 16.15 37.11 -23.90
CA THR A 149 15.09 37.36 -22.91
C THR A 149 14.17 36.15 -22.78
N VAL A 150 13.69 35.62 -23.92
CA VAL A 150 12.80 34.45 -23.95
C VAL A 150 13.55 33.19 -23.50
N ARG A 151 14.79 32.98 -23.96
CA ARG A 151 15.66 31.85 -23.57
C ARG A 151 15.89 31.84 -22.06
N GLN A 152 16.18 32.99 -21.46
CA GLN A 152 16.40 33.10 -20.03
C GLN A 152 15.13 32.76 -19.25
N ALA A 153 13.98 33.32 -19.63
CA ALA A 153 12.71 33.04 -18.97
C ALA A 153 12.34 31.55 -19.01
N LEU A 154 12.55 30.89 -20.16
CA LEU A 154 12.39 29.45 -20.31
C LEU A 154 13.35 28.66 -19.41
N GLY A 155 14.64 29.02 -19.41
CA GLY A 155 15.65 28.39 -18.56
C GLY A 155 15.32 28.48 -17.06
N GLU A 156 14.91 29.66 -16.60
CA GLU A 156 14.46 29.91 -15.22
C GLU A 156 13.14 29.21 -14.86
N ALA A 157 12.35 28.78 -15.86
CA ALA A 157 11.19 27.92 -15.65
C ALA A 157 11.56 26.45 -15.46
N GLY A 158 12.81 26.08 -15.78
CA GLY A 158 13.30 24.70 -15.79
C GLY A 158 13.25 24.03 -17.16
N ALA A 159 13.00 24.77 -18.24
CA ALA A 159 13.18 24.26 -19.59
C ALA A 159 14.67 24.11 -19.94
N GLY A 160 14.98 23.17 -20.82
CA GLY A 160 16.35 22.93 -21.29
C GLY A 160 17.27 22.33 -20.22
N HIS A 161 16.72 21.70 -19.18
CA HIS A 161 17.52 20.97 -18.20
C HIS A 161 17.70 19.51 -18.61
N THR A 162 18.92 19.14 -18.99
CA THR A 162 19.25 17.79 -19.47
C THR A 162 20.56 17.33 -18.85
N GLY A 163 20.51 16.29 -18.01
CA GLY A 163 21.69 15.79 -17.30
C GLY A 163 22.31 16.87 -16.40
N GLN A 164 23.58 17.22 -16.64
CA GLN A 164 24.31 18.24 -15.89
C GLN A 164 24.28 19.63 -16.56
N TYR A 165 23.46 19.82 -17.60
CA TYR A 165 23.37 21.06 -18.36
C TYR A 165 21.99 21.71 -18.16
N ALA A 166 21.97 23.03 -18.00
CA ALA A 166 20.76 23.83 -17.81
C ALA A 166 20.63 24.89 -18.90
N GLY A 167 19.39 25.31 -19.20
CA GLY A 167 19.11 26.35 -20.19
C GLY A 167 19.46 25.95 -21.63
N CYS A 168 19.48 24.65 -21.94
CA CYS A 168 19.77 24.13 -23.27
C CYS A 168 18.68 24.54 -24.25
N THR A 169 19.05 25.33 -25.26
CA THR A 169 18.18 25.73 -26.37
C THR A 169 18.91 25.58 -27.69
N PHE A 170 18.15 25.36 -28.76
CA PHE A 170 18.65 25.48 -30.13
C PHE A 170 17.87 26.58 -30.84
N GLN A 171 18.55 27.35 -31.68
CA GLN A 171 17.93 28.45 -32.42
C GLN A 171 18.30 28.40 -33.90
N SER A 172 17.34 28.74 -34.76
CA SER A 172 17.54 28.84 -36.20
C SER A 172 16.84 30.08 -36.76
N PRO A 173 17.49 30.92 -37.57
CA PRO A 173 16.84 32.06 -38.19
C PRO A 173 15.79 31.61 -39.21
N GLY A 174 14.76 32.43 -39.39
CA GLY A 174 13.67 32.20 -40.33
C GLY A 174 12.94 33.50 -40.68
N THR A 175 11.91 33.36 -41.52
CA THR A 175 11.02 34.47 -41.88
C THR A 175 9.59 34.07 -41.57
N GLY A 176 8.97 34.76 -40.60
CA GLY A 176 7.56 34.64 -40.30
C GLY A 176 6.74 35.50 -41.27
N THR A 177 5.56 35.02 -41.65
CA THR A 177 4.60 35.79 -42.46
C THR A 177 3.25 35.84 -41.78
N PHE A 178 2.66 37.03 -41.71
CA PHE A 178 1.36 37.23 -41.08
C PHE A 178 0.67 38.46 -41.66
N LEU A 179 -0.67 38.50 -41.56
CA LEU A 179 -1.50 39.61 -42.01
C LEU A 179 -2.28 40.13 -40.79
N PRO A 180 -1.87 41.26 -40.18
CA PRO A 180 -2.60 41.82 -39.05
C PRO A 180 -4.00 42.25 -39.48
N LEU A 181 -5.03 41.71 -38.82
CA LEU A 181 -6.43 42.02 -39.12
C LEU A 181 -6.91 43.24 -38.32
N ALA A 182 -8.09 43.75 -38.67
CA ALA A 182 -8.73 44.82 -37.92
C ALA A 182 -8.91 44.42 -36.44
N GLY A 183 -8.42 45.25 -35.52
CA GLY A 183 -8.45 45.00 -34.07
C GLY A 183 -7.13 44.51 -33.47
N ALA A 184 -6.17 44.05 -34.30
CA ALA A 184 -4.84 43.65 -33.82
C ALA A 184 -4.00 44.88 -33.41
N ARG A 185 -3.07 44.69 -32.46
CA ARG A 185 -2.03 45.67 -32.11
C ARG A 185 -0.65 45.07 -32.42
N PRO A 186 -0.28 44.97 -33.71
CA PRO A 186 0.94 44.29 -34.10
C PRO A 186 2.17 44.98 -33.50
N PHE A 187 3.04 44.19 -32.86
CA PHE A 187 4.35 44.67 -32.41
C PHE A 187 5.23 45.11 -33.60
N ILE A 188 5.12 44.40 -34.74
CA ILE A 188 5.76 44.73 -36.01
C ILE A 188 4.69 44.71 -37.12
N GLY A 189 4.68 45.74 -37.97
CA GLY A 189 3.86 45.78 -39.18
C GLY A 189 2.59 46.64 -39.11
N ARG A 190 1.77 46.59 -40.17
CA ARG A 190 0.56 47.43 -40.34
C ARG A 190 -0.69 46.58 -40.58
N ILE A 191 -1.82 47.07 -40.06
CA ILE A 191 -3.13 46.44 -40.25
C ILE A 191 -3.50 46.41 -41.74
N GLY A 192 -3.87 45.23 -42.23
CA GLY A 192 -4.30 45.01 -43.61
C GLY A 192 -3.17 44.79 -44.63
N GLU A 193 -1.90 44.81 -44.20
CA GLU A 193 -0.74 44.57 -45.05
C GLU A 193 -0.07 43.23 -44.70
N LEU A 194 0.32 42.43 -45.71
CA LEU A 194 1.05 41.18 -45.47
C LEU A 194 2.47 41.53 -45.02
N GLU A 195 2.80 41.13 -43.81
CA GLU A 195 4.10 41.36 -43.19
C GLU A 195 5.01 40.15 -43.36
N LYS A 196 6.30 40.43 -43.49
CA LYS A 196 7.38 39.44 -43.47
C LYS A 196 8.42 39.89 -42.47
N ALA A 197 8.54 39.19 -41.35
CA ALA A 197 9.43 39.54 -40.25
C ALA A 197 10.60 38.54 -40.16
N ALA A 198 11.80 39.05 -39.89
CA ALA A 198 12.94 38.20 -39.54
C ALA A 198 12.77 37.71 -38.10
N GLU A 199 12.77 36.39 -37.93
CA GLU A 199 12.50 35.74 -36.64
C GLU A 199 13.51 34.64 -36.38
N SER A 200 13.60 34.25 -35.11
CA SER A 200 14.37 33.11 -34.63
C SER A 200 13.39 32.05 -34.14
N ARG A 201 13.45 30.86 -34.75
CA ARG A 201 12.78 29.67 -34.22
C ARG A 201 13.63 29.14 -33.08
N LEU A 202 13.21 29.42 -31.85
CA LEU A 202 13.86 28.97 -30.62
C LEU A 202 13.18 27.69 -30.14
N GLU A 203 13.96 26.67 -29.79
CA GLU A 203 13.42 25.40 -29.32
C GLU A 203 14.16 24.86 -28.10
N THR A 204 13.41 24.24 -27.19
CA THR A 204 13.94 23.65 -25.96
C THR A 204 13.15 22.42 -25.54
N ILE A 205 13.76 21.56 -24.73
CA ILE A 205 13.08 20.39 -24.16
C ILE A 205 12.51 20.76 -22.79
N VAL A 206 11.31 20.30 -22.46
CA VAL A 206 10.61 20.64 -21.22
C VAL A 206 9.96 19.40 -20.64
N PRO A 207 10.19 19.06 -19.35
CA PRO A 207 9.43 18.05 -18.65
C PRO A 207 7.95 18.44 -18.52
N ALA A 208 7.05 17.45 -18.55
CA ALA A 208 5.61 17.68 -18.39
C ALA A 208 5.27 18.54 -17.16
N SER A 209 5.94 18.30 -16.03
CA SER A 209 5.74 19.06 -14.78
C SER A 209 6.10 20.54 -14.87
N ARG A 210 6.90 20.94 -15.86
CA ARG A 210 7.39 22.32 -16.05
C ARG A 210 6.78 23.02 -17.25
N LEU A 211 6.04 22.30 -18.10
CA LEU A 211 5.54 22.84 -19.37
C LEU A 211 4.64 24.07 -19.17
N ALA A 212 3.64 24.01 -18.29
CA ALA A 212 2.73 25.13 -18.07
C ALA A 212 3.50 26.37 -17.57
N ALA A 213 4.33 26.22 -16.55
CA ALA A 213 5.15 27.30 -16.02
C ALA A 213 6.13 27.89 -17.05
N ALA A 214 6.70 27.05 -17.92
CA ALA A 214 7.57 27.48 -19.00
C ALA A 214 6.83 28.30 -20.06
N VAL A 215 5.63 27.85 -20.45
CA VAL A 215 4.77 28.58 -21.39
C VAL A 215 4.34 29.92 -20.78
N ASP A 216 3.85 29.93 -19.53
CA ASP A 216 3.40 31.16 -18.87
C ASP A 216 4.52 32.21 -18.77
N LYS A 217 5.72 31.80 -18.34
CA LYS A 217 6.89 32.68 -18.27
C LYS A 217 7.33 33.18 -19.65
N MET A 218 7.30 32.32 -20.65
CA MET A 218 7.63 32.68 -22.03
C MET A 218 6.65 33.72 -22.57
N LEU A 219 5.35 33.49 -22.42
CA LEU A 219 4.30 34.43 -22.85
C LEU A 219 4.43 35.78 -22.17
N ALA A 220 4.73 35.80 -20.86
CA ALA A 220 4.85 37.04 -20.09
C ALA A 220 5.99 37.97 -20.53
N VAL A 221 7.05 37.43 -21.14
CA VAL A 221 8.21 38.21 -21.60
C VAL A 221 8.29 38.36 -23.12
N HIS A 222 7.43 37.66 -23.86
CA HIS A 222 7.45 37.70 -25.32
C HIS A 222 6.96 39.07 -25.82
N PRO A 223 7.61 39.69 -26.83
CA PRO A 223 7.24 41.02 -27.31
C PRO A 223 5.90 41.07 -28.08
N TYR A 224 5.46 39.94 -28.64
CA TYR A 224 4.18 39.87 -29.35
C TYR A 224 3.00 39.69 -28.40
N GLU A 225 1.88 40.32 -28.73
CA GLU A 225 0.60 40.12 -28.02
C GLU A 225 0.07 38.68 -28.18
N GLU A 226 0.08 38.18 -29.42
CA GLU A 226 -0.31 36.82 -29.75
C GLU A 226 0.94 36.03 -30.14
N VAL A 227 1.37 35.14 -29.25
CA VAL A 227 2.64 34.41 -29.39
C VAL A 227 2.39 33.08 -30.11
N ALA A 228 3.05 32.87 -31.25
CA ALA A 228 3.05 31.58 -31.92
C ALA A 228 4.07 30.62 -31.26
N TYR A 229 3.59 29.48 -30.76
CA TYR A 229 4.43 28.42 -30.22
C TYR A 229 3.80 27.05 -30.48
N ASP A 230 4.66 26.03 -30.55
CA ASP A 230 4.28 24.64 -30.75
C ASP A 230 4.81 23.77 -29.62
N VAL A 231 4.03 22.76 -29.23
CA VAL A 231 4.40 21.77 -28.22
C VAL A 231 4.34 20.38 -28.82
N TYR A 232 5.51 19.77 -29.01
CA TYR A 232 5.62 18.42 -29.56
C TYR A 232 5.89 17.42 -28.45
N ARG A 233 5.03 16.40 -28.30
CA ARG A 233 5.32 15.27 -27.39
C ARG A 233 6.49 14.45 -27.95
N LEU A 234 7.51 14.22 -27.14
CA LEU A 234 8.69 13.44 -27.53
C LEU A 234 8.57 11.98 -27.10
N GLN A 235 9.26 11.10 -27.82
CA GLN A 235 9.51 9.73 -27.39
C GLN A 235 10.71 9.62 -26.43
N ASN A 236 11.49 10.70 -26.29
CA ASN A 236 12.52 10.81 -25.28
C ASN A 236 11.91 10.58 -23.89
N ARG A 237 12.66 9.86 -23.06
CA ARG A 237 12.25 9.51 -21.71
C ARG A 237 12.81 10.52 -20.72
N GLY A 238 11.95 11.08 -19.89
CA GLY A 238 12.35 11.93 -18.77
C GLY A 238 12.76 11.09 -17.55
N ARG A 239 12.48 11.65 -16.38
CA ARG A 239 12.73 10.99 -15.10
C ARG A 239 11.98 9.66 -14.99
N GLU A 240 12.63 8.66 -14.40
CA GLU A 240 12.02 7.38 -14.04
C GLU A 240 11.16 7.51 -12.79
N TYR A 241 9.96 6.94 -12.83
CA TYR A 241 9.10 6.72 -11.68
C TYR A 241 8.79 5.23 -11.58
N GLY A 242 8.77 4.71 -10.36
CA GLY A 242 8.49 3.30 -10.14
C GLY A 242 8.87 2.84 -8.75
N LEU A 243 8.89 1.52 -8.55
CA LEU A 243 8.99 0.94 -7.23
C LEU A 243 10.39 0.44 -6.91
N GLY A 244 10.77 0.65 -5.65
CA GLY A 244 12.05 0.24 -5.11
C GLY A 244 13.24 0.94 -5.77
N GLY A 245 14.42 0.56 -5.31
CA GLY A 245 15.66 1.05 -5.89
C GLY A 245 16.77 0.01 -5.82
N VAL A 246 17.83 0.28 -6.56
CA VAL A 246 19.09 -0.47 -6.50
C VAL A 246 20.24 0.51 -6.45
N GLY A 247 21.06 0.40 -5.40
CA GLY A 247 22.19 1.28 -5.14
C GLY A 247 23.41 0.52 -4.67
N ARG A 248 24.45 1.26 -4.27
CA ARG A 248 25.69 0.70 -3.74
C ARG A 248 25.94 1.18 -2.32
N LEU A 249 26.58 0.33 -1.53
CA LEU A 249 27.21 0.71 -0.27
C LEU A 249 28.54 1.42 -0.58
N ALA A 250 28.91 2.41 0.24
CA ALA A 250 30.20 3.09 0.13
C ALA A 250 31.41 2.14 0.29
N ALA A 251 31.24 1.05 1.06
CA ALA A 251 32.24 0.01 1.23
C ALA A 251 31.59 -1.36 1.35
N GLU A 252 32.18 -2.35 0.67
CA GLU A 252 31.73 -3.75 0.71
C GLU A 252 31.74 -4.29 2.15
N THR A 253 30.70 -5.06 2.50
CA THR A 253 30.53 -5.63 3.85
C THR A 253 29.94 -7.04 3.79
N SER A 254 29.80 -7.72 4.94
CA SER A 254 29.09 -9.00 5.00
C SER A 254 27.58 -8.82 5.16
N LEU A 255 26.79 -9.81 4.75
CA LEU A 255 25.34 -9.79 4.94
C LEU A 255 24.96 -9.59 6.43
N ALA A 256 25.66 -10.26 7.35
CA ALA A 256 25.43 -10.09 8.78
C ALA A 256 25.70 -8.65 9.27
N ALA A 257 26.79 -8.05 8.82
CA ALA A 257 27.13 -6.67 9.20
C ALA A 257 26.16 -5.66 8.58
N LEU A 258 25.71 -5.89 7.34
CA LEU A 258 24.67 -5.08 6.71
C LEU A 258 23.35 -5.19 7.48
N ALA A 259 22.93 -6.39 7.86
CA ALA A 259 21.71 -6.59 8.65
C ALA A 259 21.74 -5.77 9.96
N GLY A 260 22.85 -5.81 10.71
CA GLY A 260 23.01 -4.99 11.91
C GLY A 260 22.96 -3.47 11.64
N ARG A 261 23.48 -3.01 10.48
CA ARG A 261 23.33 -1.60 10.06
C ARG A 261 21.87 -1.26 9.75
N VAL A 262 21.13 -2.15 9.11
CA VAL A 262 19.69 -1.97 8.81
C VAL A 262 18.90 -1.87 10.11
N GLU A 263 19.16 -2.74 11.10
CA GLU A 263 18.50 -2.70 12.41
C GLU A 263 18.70 -1.36 13.11
N GLN A 264 19.94 -0.85 13.09
CA GLN A 264 20.29 0.44 13.68
C GLN A 264 19.65 1.61 12.93
N ALA A 265 19.73 1.61 11.60
CA ALA A 265 19.21 2.68 10.75
C ALA A 265 17.69 2.82 10.85
N LEU A 266 16.97 1.69 10.90
CA LEU A 266 15.51 1.65 10.92
C LEU A 266 14.92 1.48 12.33
N ALA A 267 15.78 1.33 13.34
CA ALA A 267 15.39 1.05 14.73
C ALA A 267 14.38 -0.12 14.84
N SER A 268 14.64 -1.19 14.06
CA SER A 268 13.76 -2.36 13.91
C SER A 268 14.59 -3.65 13.97
N GLN A 269 13.99 -4.76 14.40
CA GLN A 269 14.64 -6.07 14.24
C GLN A 269 14.50 -6.54 12.80
N VAL A 270 15.50 -7.26 12.29
CA VAL A 270 15.43 -7.82 10.93
C VAL A 270 15.46 -9.35 10.90
N ARG A 271 14.81 -9.93 9.89
CA ARG A 271 14.96 -11.34 9.54
C ARG A 271 15.87 -11.44 8.32
N VAL A 272 16.92 -12.26 8.42
CA VAL A 272 17.93 -12.40 7.37
C VAL A 272 17.85 -13.78 6.75
N TYR A 273 17.85 -13.82 5.42
CA TYR A 273 17.84 -15.04 4.62
C TYR A 273 19.01 -15.01 3.64
N GLY A 274 19.93 -15.97 3.77
CA GLY A 274 21.15 -16.05 2.97
C GLY A 274 22.38 -16.33 3.84
N ASP A 275 23.52 -16.57 3.20
CA ASP A 275 24.80 -16.77 3.90
C ASP A 275 25.23 -15.49 4.64
N PRO A 276 25.34 -15.51 5.99
CA PRO A 276 25.77 -14.35 6.78
C PRO A 276 27.15 -13.79 6.36
N GLY A 277 28.01 -14.64 5.80
CA GLY A 277 29.35 -14.28 5.31
C GLY A 277 29.39 -13.72 3.89
N ARG A 278 28.26 -13.73 3.16
CA ARG A 278 28.17 -13.22 1.78
C ARG A 278 28.65 -11.77 1.72
N ARG A 279 29.49 -11.47 0.73
CA ARG A 279 29.96 -10.11 0.42
C ARG A 279 28.85 -9.33 -0.30
N ILE A 280 28.54 -8.16 0.23
CA ILE A 280 27.48 -7.26 -0.25
C ILE A 280 28.08 -5.90 -0.56
N GLU A 281 27.76 -5.40 -1.75
CA GLU A 281 28.07 -4.05 -2.21
C GLU A 281 26.85 -3.42 -2.88
N LYS A 282 26.17 -4.15 -3.77
CA LYS A 282 24.98 -3.73 -4.50
C LYS A 282 23.72 -4.25 -3.81
N VAL A 283 22.87 -3.31 -3.41
CA VAL A 283 21.69 -3.54 -2.58
C VAL A 283 20.46 -3.11 -3.36
N ALA A 284 19.50 -4.01 -3.52
CA ALA A 284 18.14 -3.66 -3.89
C ALA A 284 17.33 -3.39 -2.64
N PHE A 285 16.36 -2.47 -2.71
CA PHE A 285 15.51 -2.12 -1.59
C PHE A 285 14.11 -1.71 -2.06
N CYS A 286 13.12 -1.88 -1.20
CA CYS A 286 11.76 -1.41 -1.40
C CYS A 286 11.07 -1.23 -0.05
N GLY A 287 10.51 -0.04 0.19
CA GLY A 287 9.62 0.20 1.32
C GLY A 287 8.38 -0.70 1.25
N GLY A 288 7.83 -1.06 2.41
CA GLY A 288 6.65 -1.90 2.51
C GLY A 288 6.88 -3.32 2.00
N ALA A 289 5.87 -3.91 1.36
CA ALA A 289 5.86 -5.30 0.92
C ALA A 289 6.46 -5.47 -0.50
N GLY A 290 7.80 -5.49 -0.61
CA GLY A 290 8.54 -5.57 -1.87
C GLY A 290 9.10 -6.94 -2.24
N GLY A 291 8.66 -8.02 -1.59
CA GLY A 291 9.22 -9.37 -1.80
C GLY A 291 9.13 -9.89 -3.24
N ASP A 292 8.12 -9.45 -4.01
CA ASP A 292 7.94 -9.83 -5.43
C ASP A 292 9.01 -9.22 -6.36
N LEU A 293 9.83 -8.29 -5.85
CA LEU A 293 10.90 -7.64 -6.63
C LEU A 293 12.19 -8.47 -6.70
N ALA A 294 12.23 -9.69 -6.15
CA ALA A 294 13.43 -10.53 -6.12
C ALA A 294 14.03 -10.76 -7.52
N ALA A 295 13.19 -11.05 -8.53
CA ALA A 295 13.64 -11.23 -9.90
C ALA A 295 14.26 -9.96 -10.49
N ALA A 296 13.61 -8.80 -10.30
CA ALA A 296 14.10 -7.51 -10.76
C ALA A 296 15.41 -7.12 -10.04
N ALA A 297 15.47 -7.31 -8.72
CA ALA A 297 16.67 -7.08 -7.91
C ALA A 297 17.86 -7.89 -8.42
N ARG A 298 17.64 -9.19 -8.69
CA ARG A 298 18.70 -10.05 -9.21
C ARG A 298 19.14 -9.65 -10.62
N ALA A 299 18.20 -9.33 -11.50
CA ALA A 299 18.48 -8.84 -12.86
C ALA A 299 19.27 -7.52 -12.85
N ALA A 300 19.02 -6.66 -11.85
CA ALA A 300 19.79 -5.45 -11.61
C ALA A 300 21.18 -5.71 -10.99
N GLY A 301 21.51 -6.96 -10.68
CA GLY A 301 22.79 -7.38 -10.11
C GLY A 301 22.93 -7.17 -8.61
N ALA A 302 21.83 -6.93 -7.89
CA ALA A 302 21.87 -6.84 -6.43
C ALA A 302 22.25 -8.20 -5.81
N GLN A 303 22.95 -8.15 -4.68
CA GLN A 303 23.31 -9.34 -3.91
C GLN A 303 22.32 -9.61 -2.77
N VAL A 304 21.56 -8.58 -2.39
CA VAL A 304 20.53 -8.62 -1.34
C VAL A 304 19.35 -7.72 -1.71
N LEU A 305 18.15 -8.11 -1.30
CA LEU A 305 16.94 -7.29 -1.29
C LEU A 305 16.56 -6.93 0.16
N ILE A 306 16.43 -5.64 0.46
CA ILE A 306 15.96 -5.13 1.76
C ILE A 306 14.53 -4.64 1.61
N THR A 307 13.57 -5.24 2.31
CA THR A 307 12.15 -4.87 2.22
C THR A 307 11.39 -5.30 3.47
N GLY A 308 10.06 -5.15 3.50
CA GLY A 308 9.17 -5.64 4.55
C GLY A 308 8.28 -6.80 4.09
N ASP A 309 7.64 -7.46 5.06
CA ASP A 309 6.55 -8.43 4.86
C ASP A 309 6.84 -9.55 3.85
N VAL A 310 8.08 -10.07 3.85
CA VAL A 310 8.43 -11.14 2.93
C VAL A 310 7.78 -12.45 3.34
N THR A 311 7.17 -13.12 2.37
CA THR A 311 6.58 -14.44 2.54
C THR A 311 7.63 -15.53 2.37
N TYR A 312 7.35 -16.72 2.90
CA TYR A 312 8.23 -17.89 2.74
C TYR A 312 8.54 -18.21 1.26
N HIS A 313 7.55 -18.08 0.36
CA HIS A 313 7.76 -18.36 -1.08
C HIS A 313 8.66 -17.32 -1.74
N GLN A 314 8.49 -16.05 -1.42
CA GLN A 314 9.36 -14.99 -1.94
C GLN A 314 10.81 -15.19 -1.47
N VAL A 315 11.01 -15.66 -0.23
CA VAL A 315 12.34 -16.04 0.27
C VAL A 315 12.92 -17.23 -0.50
N LEU A 316 12.14 -18.27 -0.76
CA LEU A 316 12.59 -19.43 -1.55
C LEU A 316 12.93 -19.03 -2.99
N GLU A 317 12.12 -18.17 -3.61
CA GLU A 317 12.36 -17.64 -4.95
C GLU A 317 13.66 -16.84 -4.99
N ALA A 318 13.84 -15.88 -4.06
CA ALA A 318 15.07 -15.11 -3.94
C ALA A 318 16.29 -16.02 -3.76
N GLY A 319 16.20 -17.05 -2.90
CA GLY A 319 17.25 -18.04 -2.71
C GLY A 319 17.58 -18.82 -3.99
N GLY A 320 16.55 -19.21 -4.75
CA GLY A 320 16.72 -19.86 -6.07
C GLY A 320 17.38 -18.96 -7.13
N LEU A 321 17.28 -17.64 -6.95
CA LEU A 321 17.94 -16.62 -7.77
C LEU A 321 19.33 -16.22 -7.26
N ASP A 322 19.83 -16.88 -6.21
CA ASP A 322 21.08 -16.54 -5.54
C ASP A 322 21.06 -15.11 -4.96
N LEU A 323 19.92 -14.67 -4.43
CA LEU A 323 19.70 -13.35 -3.83
C LEU A 323 19.42 -13.49 -2.33
N ALA A 324 20.17 -12.75 -1.51
CA ALA A 324 19.87 -12.68 -0.07
C ALA A 324 18.66 -11.77 0.18
N VAL A 325 17.98 -11.94 1.31
CA VAL A 325 16.84 -11.10 1.71
C VAL A 325 17.03 -10.64 3.14
N VAL A 326 16.80 -9.34 3.38
CA VAL A 326 16.65 -8.77 4.71
C VAL A 326 15.24 -8.22 4.81
N ASP A 327 14.40 -8.89 5.59
CA ASP A 327 13.10 -8.37 5.95
C ASP A 327 13.23 -7.49 7.19
N ALA A 328 13.09 -6.18 7.00
CA ALA A 328 13.22 -5.18 8.03
C ALA A 328 11.88 -4.73 8.65
N GLY A 329 10.77 -5.32 8.20
CA GLY A 329 9.41 -4.98 8.60
C GLY A 329 8.80 -3.85 7.77
N HIS A 330 7.51 -4.00 7.41
CA HIS A 330 6.77 -3.08 6.54
C HIS A 330 6.85 -1.63 7.01
N ALA A 331 6.36 -1.34 8.22
CA ALA A 331 6.34 0.01 8.76
C ALA A 331 7.74 0.61 8.92
N ALA A 332 8.72 -0.18 9.38
CA ALA A 332 10.08 0.31 9.61
C ALA A 332 10.77 0.80 8.32
N THR A 333 10.46 0.17 7.19
CA THR A 333 10.99 0.59 5.88
C THR A 333 10.28 1.81 5.28
N GLU A 334 9.10 2.19 5.79
CA GLU A 334 8.30 3.32 5.30
C GLU A 334 8.37 4.56 6.20
N ILE A 335 8.52 4.37 7.52
CA ILE A 335 8.67 5.44 8.51
C ILE A 335 9.71 6.52 8.13
N PRO A 336 10.87 6.21 7.50
CA PRO A 336 11.84 7.22 7.09
C PRO A 336 11.26 8.37 6.26
N VAL A 337 10.13 8.18 5.56
CA VAL A 337 9.50 9.22 4.74
C VAL A 337 8.78 10.31 5.55
N LEU A 338 8.33 10.01 6.78
CA LEU A 338 7.37 10.86 7.48
C LEU A 338 7.96 12.22 7.86
N GLN A 339 9.20 12.24 8.35
CA GLN A 339 9.89 13.46 8.75
C GLN A 339 10.26 14.34 7.54
N PRO A 340 10.89 13.81 6.47
CA PRO A 340 11.10 14.55 5.23
C PRO A 340 9.81 15.09 4.59
N LEU A 341 8.71 14.32 4.64
CA LEU A 341 7.41 14.78 4.15
C LEU A 341 6.89 15.98 4.95
N ALA A 342 7.01 15.94 6.28
CA ALA A 342 6.64 17.07 7.13
C ALA A 342 7.51 18.30 6.89
N GLU A 343 8.82 18.11 6.65
CA GLU A 343 9.75 19.19 6.29
C GLU A 343 9.37 19.82 4.95
N TYR A 344 9.12 18.99 3.93
CA TYR A 344 8.63 19.46 2.63
C TYR A 344 7.37 20.32 2.76
N LEU A 345 6.39 19.88 3.56
CA LEU A 345 5.17 20.65 3.79
C LEU A 345 5.44 22.00 4.47
N ARG A 346 6.33 22.04 5.48
CA ARG A 346 6.72 23.29 6.15
C ARG A 346 7.47 24.24 5.22
N GLU A 347 8.28 23.72 4.30
CA GLU A 347 8.99 24.53 3.31
C GLU A 347 8.04 25.12 2.27
N GLN A 348 7.10 24.32 1.76
CA GLN A 348 6.17 24.74 0.72
C GLN A 348 5.02 25.60 1.26
N LEU A 349 4.62 25.40 2.51
CA LEU A 349 3.55 26.13 3.19
C LEU A 349 4.02 26.52 4.62
N PRO A 350 4.85 27.57 4.76
CA PRO A 350 5.43 27.98 6.05
C PRO A 350 4.42 28.39 7.12
N GLU A 351 3.18 28.65 6.71
CA GLU A 351 2.07 29.03 7.57
C GLU A 351 1.46 27.83 8.32
N LEU A 352 1.78 26.60 7.91
CA LEU A 352 1.27 25.38 8.54
C LEU A 352 2.13 24.93 9.72
N SER A 353 1.46 24.57 10.81
CA SER A 353 2.03 23.79 11.91
C SER A 353 1.93 22.31 11.57
N VAL A 354 3.01 21.71 11.09
CA VAL A 354 3.07 20.29 10.75
C VAL A 354 3.72 19.50 11.89
N GLN A 355 3.07 18.45 12.37
CA GLN A 355 3.60 17.49 13.34
C GLN A 355 3.66 16.09 12.75
N VAL A 356 4.53 15.24 13.30
CA VAL A 356 4.67 13.84 12.88
C VAL A 356 4.35 12.95 14.08
N LEU A 357 3.48 11.97 13.89
CA LEU A 357 3.26 10.91 14.86
C LEU A 357 3.99 9.65 14.40
N LEU A 358 4.99 9.25 15.18
CA LEU A 358 5.73 8.00 14.98
C LEU A 358 5.08 6.87 15.81
N PRO A 359 5.01 5.63 15.29
CA PRO A 359 4.62 4.48 16.09
C PRO A 359 5.65 4.20 17.19
N GLU A 360 5.20 3.67 18.34
CA GLU A 360 6.08 3.37 19.47
C GLU A 360 7.17 2.35 19.10
N ARG A 361 8.37 2.56 19.65
CA ARG A 361 9.49 1.63 19.51
C ARG A 361 9.37 0.53 20.57
N GLY A 362 9.13 -0.71 20.15
CA GLY A 362 9.34 -1.89 21.00
C GLY A 362 8.22 -2.92 21.04
N SER A 363 7.08 -2.75 20.34
CA SER A 363 6.05 -3.79 20.30
C SER A 363 6.17 -4.61 19.00
N HIS A 364 6.54 -5.88 19.16
CA HIS A 364 6.17 -6.89 18.17
C HIS A 364 4.65 -6.93 18.08
N THR A 365 4.05 -6.26 17.12
CA THR A 365 2.60 -6.32 16.96
C THR A 365 2.23 -6.26 15.50
N GLY A 366 1.68 -7.37 15.01
CA GLY A 366 0.73 -7.31 13.90
C GLY A 366 -0.42 -6.33 14.23
N PRO A 367 -1.34 -6.08 13.29
CA PRO A 367 -2.33 -5.02 13.41
C PRO A 367 -3.24 -5.28 14.63
N GLY A 368 -3.01 -4.60 15.76
CA GLY A 368 -3.77 -4.88 16.97
C GLY A 368 -3.51 -4.03 18.21
N GLU A 369 -2.27 -3.72 18.58
CA GLU A 369 -2.01 -3.05 19.87
C GLU A 369 -0.80 -2.11 19.75
N ILE A 370 -1.01 -0.79 19.89
CA ILE A 370 0.05 0.22 19.88
C ILE A 370 -0.28 1.26 20.96
N SER A 371 0.62 1.48 21.92
CA SER A 371 0.63 2.67 22.78
C SER A 371 1.46 3.80 22.14
N TRP A 372 1.34 5.05 22.61
CA TRP A 372 1.94 6.24 21.97
C TRP A 372 2.59 7.20 22.99
N VAL A 373 3.78 7.74 22.67
CA VAL A 373 4.44 8.81 23.45
C VAL A 373 4.98 9.93 22.55
N GLN A 374 4.80 11.19 22.99
CA GLN A 374 5.33 12.41 22.37
C GLN A 374 6.81 12.65 22.71
N GLN A 375 7.57 13.26 21.79
CA GLN A 375 8.89 13.83 22.12
C GLN A 375 8.89 15.34 21.89
N THR A 376 8.98 16.11 22.97
CA THR A 376 9.33 17.54 22.95
C THR A 376 10.83 17.72 23.19
N LYS A 377 11.51 18.49 22.34
CA LYS A 377 12.90 18.89 22.55
C LYS A 377 13.03 19.88 23.71
N SER A 378 13.81 19.53 24.72
CA SER A 378 14.64 20.48 25.47
C SER A 378 15.80 19.72 26.13
N GLY A 379 17.03 20.17 25.88
CA GLY A 379 18.24 19.56 26.40
C GLY A 379 18.39 19.66 27.91
N GLY A 380 19.14 18.71 28.46
CA GLY A 380 19.56 18.69 29.85
C GLY A 380 20.35 17.42 30.13
N ILE A 381 21.67 17.55 30.19
CA ILE A 381 22.59 16.51 30.64
C ILE A 381 22.28 16.21 32.11
N CYS A 382 22.00 14.96 32.46
CA CYS A 382 22.18 14.44 33.81
C CYS A 382 22.70 13.01 33.73
N GLN A 383 23.91 12.83 34.25
CA GLN A 383 24.48 11.54 34.61
C GLN A 383 23.72 11.01 35.82
N GLU A 384 23.37 9.72 35.82
CA GLU A 384 23.53 8.84 36.98
C GLU A 384 23.29 7.39 36.57
N GLN A 385 24.32 6.58 36.78
CA GLN A 385 24.29 5.13 36.70
C GLN A 385 23.59 4.61 37.95
N GLU A 386 22.51 3.86 37.82
CA GLU A 386 22.17 2.84 38.82
C GLU A 386 21.67 1.55 38.15
N LYS A 387 22.23 0.47 38.69
CA LYS A 387 21.97 -0.94 38.37
C LYS A 387 20.50 -1.29 38.55
N CYS A 388 19.93 -2.03 37.60
CA CYS A 388 18.94 -3.04 37.94
C CYS A 388 19.11 -4.25 37.01
N GLU A 389 19.79 -5.28 37.52
CA GLU A 389 19.89 -6.59 36.89
C GLU A 389 18.55 -7.33 36.96
N SER A 390 18.19 -7.93 35.82
CA SER A 390 17.43 -9.19 35.67
C SER A 390 15.98 -9.26 36.17
N ARG A 391 15.07 -9.46 35.19
CA ARG A 391 14.17 -10.62 35.12
C ARG A 391 13.49 -10.63 33.74
N SER A 392 14.16 -11.25 32.77
CA SER A 392 13.54 -11.67 31.51
C SER A 392 12.54 -12.80 31.84
N ALA A 393 11.25 -12.54 31.68
CA ALA A 393 10.25 -13.59 31.68
C ALA A 393 10.35 -14.36 30.34
N GLU A 394 11.02 -15.51 30.35
CA GLU A 394 10.88 -16.50 29.28
C GLU A 394 9.40 -16.87 29.16
N THR A 395 8.73 -16.40 28.12
CA THR A 395 7.36 -16.81 27.82
C THR A 395 7.45 -18.20 27.18
N SER A 396 7.10 -19.24 27.94
CA SER A 396 7.08 -20.63 27.50
C SER A 396 6.22 -20.80 26.23
N THR A 397 6.78 -21.36 25.16
CA THR A 397 6.05 -21.66 23.93
C THR A 397 5.15 -22.87 24.13
N VAL A 398 3.83 -22.66 24.13
CA VAL A 398 2.85 -23.76 24.12
C VAL A 398 2.69 -24.23 22.67
N LYS A 399 3.20 -25.43 22.35
CA LYS A 399 3.08 -26.08 21.04
C LYS A 399 1.97 -27.13 21.05
N MET A 400 1.13 -27.14 20.02
CA MET A 400 0.13 -28.19 19.80
C MET A 400 0.26 -28.81 18.40
N VAL A 401 -0.15 -30.06 18.29
CA VAL A 401 -0.23 -30.80 17.03
C VAL A 401 -1.69 -31.05 16.67
N LEU A 402 -2.09 -30.71 15.45
CA LEU A 402 -3.46 -30.83 14.97
C LEU A 402 -3.52 -31.84 13.84
N HIS A 403 -4.46 -32.76 13.91
CA HIS A 403 -4.87 -33.60 12.77
C HIS A 403 -6.27 -33.20 12.35
N VAL A 404 -6.44 -32.81 11.09
CA VAL A 404 -7.72 -32.29 10.58
C VAL A 404 -8.15 -33.05 9.33
N ASP A 405 -9.45 -33.30 9.22
CA ASP A 405 -10.09 -33.86 8.02
C ASP A 405 -11.52 -33.34 7.86
N GLY A 406 -11.99 -33.30 6.62
CA GLY A 406 -13.37 -32.96 6.26
C GLY A 406 -13.96 -33.96 5.27
N ALA A 407 -15.14 -34.49 5.59
CA ALA A 407 -15.81 -35.49 4.79
C ALA A 407 -17.16 -34.99 4.28
N ALA A 408 -17.50 -35.26 3.01
CA ALA A 408 -18.83 -35.02 2.43
C ALA A 408 -19.37 -36.27 1.70
N ARG A 409 -20.61 -36.68 2.02
CA ARG A 409 -21.30 -37.79 1.34
C ARG A 409 -22.06 -37.30 0.11
N GLY A 410 -21.40 -37.40 -1.04
CA GLY A 410 -21.78 -36.64 -2.23
C GLY A 410 -21.09 -35.28 -2.21
N ASN A 411 -20.66 -34.77 -3.36
CA ASN A 411 -19.87 -33.54 -3.45
C ASN A 411 -20.49 -32.59 -4.48
N PRO A 412 -21.39 -31.66 -4.07
CA PRO A 412 -21.79 -31.35 -2.69
C PRO A 412 -22.77 -32.37 -2.07
N GLY A 413 -22.82 -32.43 -0.74
CA GLY A 413 -23.69 -33.31 0.04
C GLY A 413 -23.51 -33.13 1.56
N PRO A 414 -24.21 -33.90 2.42
CA PRO A 414 -24.05 -33.83 3.87
C PRO A 414 -22.60 -34.02 4.30
N ALA A 415 -22.07 -33.07 5.07
CA ALA A 415 -20.66 -33.00 5.40
C ALA A 415 -20.42 -32.83 6.91
N GLY A 416 -19.24 -33.27 7.36
CA GLY A 416 -18.79 -33.18 8.74
C GLY A 416 -17.28 -32.93 8.80
N ILE A 417 -16.80 -32.54 9.98
CA ILE A 417 -15.39 -32.28 10.25
C ILE A 417 -14.89 -33.14 11.39
N GLY A 418 -13.60 -33.46 11.33
CA GLY A 418 -12.89 -34.15 12.39
C GLY A 418 -11.61 -33.41 12.72
N VAL A 419 -11.39 -33.15 14.02
CA VAL A 419 -10.15 -32.53 14.51
C VAL A 419 -9.66 -33.30 15.73
N VAL A 420 -8.38 -33.63 15.75
CA VAL A 420 -7.66 -34.16 16.93
C VAL A 420 -6.57 -33.15 17.29
N ILE A 421 -6.51 -32.77 18.56
CA ILE A 421 -5.50 -31.85 19.10
C ILE A 421 -4.66 -32.60 20.11
N GLN A 422 -3.35 -32.52 19.97
CA GLN A 422 -2.37 -33.17 20.84
C GLN A 422 -1.38 -32.15 21.40
N ASP A 423 -0.79 -32.45 22.55
CA ASP A 423 0.35 -31.71 23.09
C ASP A 423 1.66 -32.05 22.33
N SER A 424 2.77 -31.47 22.75
CA SER A 424 4.09 -31.76 22.17
C SER A 424 4.59 -33.18 22.45
N GLU A 425 4.01 -33.89 23.41
CA GLU A 425 4.36 -35.25 23.80
C GLU A 425 3.49 -36.30 23.08
N GLY A 426 2.47 -35.86 22.33
CA GLY A 426 1.54 -36.69 21.58
C GLY A 426 0.31 -37.13 22.37
N HIS A 427 0.08 -36.59 23.57
CA HIS A 427 -1.14 -36.87 24.32
C HIS A 427 -2.31 -36.08 23.74
N GLU A 428 -3.44 -36.75 23.57
CA GLU A 428 -4.67 -36.14 23.07
C GLU A 428 -5.25 -35.16 24.11
N ILE A 429 -5.38 -33.91 23.69
CA ILE A 429 -5.95 -32.81 24.47
C ILE A 429 -7.45 -32.66 24.16
N ALA A 430 -7.85 -32.84 22.90
CA ALA A 430 -9.22 -32.69 22.46
C ALA A 430 -9.50 -33.45 21.15
N CYS A 431 -10.75 -33.91 21.00
CA CYS A 431 -11.33 -34.35 19.74
C CYS A 431 -12.59 -33.55 19.45
N ILE A 432 -12.76 -33.13 18.20
CA ILE A 432 -13.93 -32.40 17.71
C ILE A 432 -14.53 -33.16 16.54
N SER A 433 -15.86 -33.34 16.57
CA SER A 433 -16.65 -33.90 15.50
C SER A 433 -17.93 -33.08 15.36
N ASP A 434 -18.06 -32.34 14.26
CA ASP A 434 -19.20 -31.44 14.03
C ASP A 434 -19.84 -31.72 12.66
N TYR A 435 -21.17 -31.55 12.58
CA TYR A 435 -21.93 -31.58 11.33
C TYR A 435 -21.99 -30.18 10.68
N LEU A 436 -21.74 -30.10 9.37
CA LEU A 436 -21.68 -28.84 8.62
C LEU A 436 -22.89 -28.54 7.74
N GLY A 437 -23.86 -29.45 7.65
CA GLY A 437 -24.93 -29.38 6.64
C GLY A 437 -24.45 -29.83 5.26
N GLU A 438 -25.12 -29.37 4.19
CA GLU A 438 -24.73 -29.69 2.82
C GLU A 438 -23.63 -28.76 2.31
N THR A 439 -22.47 -29.33 1.97
CA THR A 439 -21.36 -28.58 1.35
C THR A 439 -20.44 -29.50 0.56
N THR A 440 -19.37 -28.95 -0.01
CA THR A 440 -18.35 -29.72 -0.74
C THR A 440 -17.27 -30.24 0.20
N ASN A 441 -16.57 -31.32 -0.20
CA ASN A 441 -15.48 -31.88 0.59
C ASN A 441 -14.40 -30.84 0.90
N ASN A 442 -13.99 -30.05 -0.10
CA ASN A 442 -12.97 -29.02 0.09
C ASN A 442 -13.41 -27.92 1.07
N VAL A 443 -14.70 -27.58 1.11
CA VAL A 443 -15.20 -26.62 2.11
C VAL A 443 -15.18 -27.24 3.51
N ALA A 444 -15.52 -28.52 3.64
CA ALA A 444 -15.45 -29.23 4.91
C ALA A 444 -14.02 -29.27 5.46
N GLU A 445 -13.04 -29.58 4.61
CA GLU A 445 -11.60 -29.61 4.92
C GLU A 445 -11.10 -28.26 5.46
N TYR A 446 -11.47 -27.16 4.79
CA TYR A 446 -11.15 -25.82 5.24
C TYR A 446 -11.79 -25.47 6.60
N ARG A 447 -13.04 -25.90 6.81
CA ARG A 447 -13.75 -25.68 8.08
C ARG A 447 -13.17 -26.50 9.22
N ALA A 448 -12.71 -27.72 8.96
CA ALA A 448 -12.00 -28.55 9.94
C ALA A 448 -10.72 -27.84 10.41
N LEU A 449 -9.94 -27.30 9.47
CA LEU A 449 -8.75 -26.53 9.80
C LEU A 449 -9.07 -25.27 10.63
N ILE A 450 -10.07 -24.49 10.22
CA ILE A 450 -10.49 -23.29 10.95
C ILE A 450 -10.86 -23.63 12.39
N ARG A 451 -11.72 -24.65 12.58
CA ARG A 451 -12.18 -25.07 13.91
C ARG A 451 -11.03 -25.54 14.78
N GLY A 452 -10.08 -26.28 14.21
CA GLY A 452 -8.89 -26.74 14.94
C GLY A 452 -7.99 -25.59 15.38
N LEU A 453 -7.77 -24.59 14.51
CA LEU A 453 -6.95 -23.43 14.86
C LEU A 453 -7.61 -22.53 15.90
N GLU A 454 -8.92 -22.33 15.84
CA GLU A 454 -9.68 -21.60 16.87
C GLU A 454 -9.54 -22.29 18.22
N GLU A 455 -9.77 -23.60 18.28
CA GLU A 455 -9.64 -24.37 19.53
C GLU A 455 -8.19 -24.35 20.09
N ALA A 456 -7.18 -24.41 19.21
CA ALA A 456 -5.79 -24.32 19.63
C ALA A 456 -5.46 -22.94 20.25
N LEU A 457 -5.99 -21.86 19.68
CA LEU A 457 -5.83 -20.50 20.22
C LEU A 457 -6.56 -20.34 21.56
N ASP A 458 -7.78 -20.88 21.69
CA ASP A 458 -8.55 -20.85 22.93
C ASP A 458 -7.82 -21.57 24.07
N ARG A 459 -6.96 -22.54 23.73
CA ARG A 459 -6.10 -23.27 24.67
C ARG A 459 -4.72 -22.65 24.87
N GLY A 460 -4.49 -21.45 24.34
CA GLY A 460 -3.26 -20.70 24.51
C GLY A 460 -2.07 -21.20 23.69
N ALA A 461 -2.30 -21.98 22.62
CA ALA A 461 -1.22 -22.41 21.74
C ALA A 461 -0.56 -21.19 21.06
N THR A 462 0.75 -21.11 21.19
CA THR A 462 1.59 -20.10 20.51
C THR A 462 2.28 -20.68 19.28
N ALA A 463 2.35 -22.01 19.16
CA ALA A 463 2.88 -22.74 18.02
C ALA A 463 1.95 -23.90 17.65
N VAL A 464 1.71 -24.12 16.35
CA VAL A 464 0.89 -25.25 15.87
C VAL A 464 1.53 -25.95 14.68
N GLU A 465 1.41 -27.27 14.68
CA GLU A 465 1.80 -28.14 13.57
C GLU A 465 0.58 -28.93 13.10
N VAL A 466 0.17 -28.71 11.86
CA VAL A 466 -1.07 -29.24 11.29
C VAL A 466 -0.76 -30.36 10.30
N PHE A 467 -1.46 -31.48 10.45
CA PHE A 467 -1.47 -32.60 9.54
C PHE A 467 -2.87 -32.78 8.93
N THR A 468 -2.92 -32.94 7.61
CA THR A 468 -4.13 -33.20 6.83
C THR A 468 -3.80 -34.17 5.71
N ASP A 469 -4.74 -34.99 5.24
CA ASP A 469 -4.57 -35.79 4.02
C ASP A 469 -5.00 -35.06 2.75
N SER A 470 -5.57 -33.87 2.89
CA SER A 470 -5.89 -32.98 1.77
C SER A 470 -4.65 -32.25 1.24
N GLN A 471 -4.07 -32.79 0.16
CA GLN A 471 -2.97 -32.12 -0.55
C GLN A 471 -3.38 -30.74 -1.08
N LEU A 472 -4.64 -30.58 -1.49
CA LEU A 472 -5.16 -29.29 -1.98
C LEU A 472 -5.12 -28.25 -0.86
N LEU A 473 -5.68 -28.58 0.31
CA LEU A 473 -5.69 -27.69 1.48
C LEU A 473 -4.27 -27.31 1.88
N ALA A 474 -3.39 -28.30 2.08
CA ALA A 474 -2.01 -28.06 2.48
C ALA A 474 -1.27 -27.19 1.45
N ARG A 475 -1.40 -27.48 0.14
CA ARG A 475 -0.74 -26.68 -0.93
C ARG A 475 -1.32 -25.26 -1.03
N GLN A 476 -2.62 -25.07 -0.81
CA GLN A 476 -3.23 -23.74 -0.84
C GLN A 476 -2.82 -22.91 0.37
N VAL A 477 -2.90 -23.46 1.58
CA VAL A 477 -2.51 -22.78 2.83
C VAL A 477 -1.01 -22.49 2.89
N ASN A 478 -0.18 -23.39 2.36
CA ASN A 478 1.23 -23.13 2.20
C ASN A 478 1.51 -22.07 1.13
N GLY A 479 0.60 -21.80 0.19
CA GLY A 479 0.75 -20.80 -0.87
C GLY A 479 1.24 -21.36 -2.21
N THR A 480 1.45 -22.68 -2.30
CA THR A 480 1.85 -23.37 -3.55
C THR A 480 0.76 -23.26 -4.61
N TYR A 481 -0.52 -23.37 -4.23
CA TYR A 481 -1.67 -23.28 -5.15
C TYR A 481 -2.53 -22.05 -4.86
N ARG A 482 -2.93 -21.32 -5.91
CA ARG A 482 -3.89 -20.21 -5.77
C ARG A 482 -5.31 -20.72 -5.51
N VAL A 483 -6.03 -20.08 -4.61
CA VAL A 483 -7.45 -20.36 -4.33
C VAL A 483 -8.34 -19.60 -5.33
N LYS A 484 -8.68 -20.27 -6.44
CA LYS A 484 -9.52 -19.69 -7.51
C LYS A 484 -11.02 -19.80 -7.23
N HIS A 485 -11.45 -20.80 -6.47
CA HIS A 485 -12.87 -21.08 -6.26
C HIS A 485 -13.50 -20.03 -5.32
N PRO A 486 -14.55 -19.30 -5.74
CA PRO A 486 -15.15 -18.23 -4.93
C PRO A 486 -15.65 -18.68 -3.56
N GLY A 487 -16.15 -19.92 -3.44
CA GLY A 487 -16.59 -20.48 -2.15
C GLY A 487 -15.46 -20.80 -1.17
N LEU A 488 -14.22 -20.96 -1.65
CA LEU A 488 -13.05 -21.24 -0.79
C LEU A 488 -12.28 -19.97 -0.40
N GLN A 489 -12.38 -18.89 -1.18
CA GLN A 489 -11.66 -17.64 -0.91
C GLN A 489 -11.98 -17.00 0.47
N PRO A 490 -13.23 -17.01 0.98
CA PRO A 490 -13.52 -16.55 2.33
C PRO A 490 -12.86 -17.42 3.40
N LEU A 491 -12.95 -18.75 3.26
CA LEU A 491 -12.39 -19.70 4.21
C LEU A 491 -10.87 -19.64 4.24
N PHE A 492 -10.25 -19.50 3.07
CA PHE A 492 -8.81 -19.30 2.96
C PHE A 492 -8.34 -18.03 3.68
N ARG A 493 -9.04 -16.90 3.50
CA ARG A 493 -8.73 -15.66 4.23
C ARG A 493 -8.84 -15.84 5.75
N GLN A 494 -9.84 -16.58 6.22
CA GLN A 494 -9.98 -16.90 7.65
C GLN A 494 -8.83 -17.76 8.16
N VAL A 495 -8.43 -18.80 7.41
CA VAL A 495 -7.26 -19.63 7.74
C VAL A 495 -5.99 -18.79 7.82
N ILE A 496 -5.74 -17.89 6.86
CA ILE A 496 -4.56 -17.03 6.88
C ILE A 496 -4.57 -16.06 8.07
N ALA A 497 -5.74 -15.51 8.42
CA ALA A 497 -5.88 -14.65 9.59
C ALA A 497 -5.62 -15.41 10.90
N LEU A 498 -6.19 -16.62 11.07
CA LEU A 498 -5.96 -17.47 12.24
C LEU A 498 -4.51 -17.92 12.33
N ARG A 499 -3.92 -18.34 11.20
CA ARG A 499 -2.49 -18.68 11.08
C ARG A 499 -1.60 -17.55 11.58
N GLY A 500 -1.92 -16.29 11.24
CA GLY A 500 -1.14 -15.12 11.66
C GLY A 500 -1.11 -14.85 13.17
N ARG A 501 -1.97 -15.54 13.95
CA ARG A 501 -2.02 -15.43 15.42
C ARG A 501 -1.03 -16.36 16.13
N PHE A 502 -0.42 -17.31 15.42
CA PHE A 502 0.59 -18.21 15.98
C PHE A 502 2.01 -17.70 15.68
N ARG A 503 2.92 -17.78 16.65
CA ARG A 503 4.35 -17.49 16.46
C ARG A 503 5.01 -18.48 15.49
N GLN A 504 4.55 -19.73 15.50
CA GLN A 504 5.00 -20.77 14.57
C GLN A 504 3.79 -21.56 14.06
N PHE A 505 3.74 -21.76 12.74
CA PHE A 505 2.68 -22.53 12.08
C PHE A 505 3.28 -23.37 10.95
N THR A 506 2.96 -24.65 10.92
CA THR A 506 3.24 -25.54 9.79
C THR A 506 1.98 -26.30 9.39
N ILE A 507 1.80 -26.57 8.11
CA ILE A 507 0.77 -27.50 7.61
C ILE A 507 1.39 -28.45 6.59
N THR A 508 1.21 -29.75 6.82
CA THR A 508 1.83 -30.81 6.02
C THR A 508 0.77 -31.81 5.59
N SER A 509 0.77 -32.15 4.29
CA SER A 509 -0.08 -33.23 3.79
C SER A 509 0.52 -34.59 4.15
N VAL A 510 -0.25 -35.48 4.78
CA VAL A 510 0.14 -36.85 5.16
C VAL A 510 -0.70 -37.90 4.43
N PRO A 511 -0.23 -39.14 4.24
CA PRO A 511 -1.07 -40.23 3.75
C PRO A 511 -2.28 -40.47 4.65
N ARG A 512 -3.42 -40.87 4.08
CA ARG A 512 -4.68 -41.09 4.82
C ARG A 512 -4.54 -42.08 5.98
N GLU A 513 -3.63 -43.04 5.86
CA GLU A 513 -3.31 -44.01 6.92
C GLU A 513 -2.78 -43.34 8.20
N ARG A 514 -2.20 -42.14 8.07
CA ARG A 514 -1.68 -41.31 9.18
C ARG A 514 -2.68 -40.25 9.66
N ASN A 515 -3.88 -40.17 9.07
CA ASN A 515 -4.94 -39.23 9.46
C ASN A 515 -6.26 -39.94 9.87
N LYS A 516 -6.22 -41.25 10.14
CA LYS A 516 -7.40 -42.11 10.38
C LYS A 516 -8.34 -41.61 11.47
N GLN A 517 -7.80 -40.97 12.51
CA GLN A 517 -8.62 -40.52 13.63
C GLN A 517 -9.45 -39.28 13.27
N ALA A 518 -8.84 -38.30 12.59
CA ALA A 518 -9.55 -37.14 12.07
C ALA A 518 -10.59 -37.58 11.02
N ASP A 519 -10.24 -38.52 10.13
CA ASP A 519 -11.17 -39.08 9.14
C ASP A 519 -12.37 -39.79 9.77
N ARG A 520 -12.14 -40.59 10.82
CA ARG A 520 -13.22 -41.20 11.59
C ARG A 520 -14.14 -40.15 12.22
N LEU A 521 -13.58 -39.12 12.86
CA LEU A 521 -14.35 -38.04 13.47
C LEU A 521 -15.16 -37.23 12.44
N ALA A 522 -14.60 -37.00 11.24
CA ALA A 522 -15.30 -36.33 10.15
C ALA A 522 -16.52 -37.13 9.68
N ASN A 523 -16.36 -38.45 9.53
CA ASN A 523 -17.46 -39.34 9.17
C ASN A 523 -18.50 -39.47 10.30
N GLU A 524 -18.08 -39.53 11.57
CA GLU A 524 -18.97 -39.47 12.73
C GLU A 524 -19.79 -38.17 12.73
N GLY A 525 -19.19 -37.04 12.33
CA GLY A 525 -19.89 -35.75 12.21
C GLY A 525 -20.96 -35.76 11.12
N VAL A 526 -20.68 -36.41 9.97
CA VAL A 526 -21.67 -36.62 8.90
C VAL A 526 -22.84 -37.50 9.38
N ASP A 527 -22.55 -38.56 10.13
CA ASP A 527 -23.56 -39.52 10.61
C ASP A 527 -24.39 -38.97 11.78
N GLY A 528 -23.78 -38.24 12.70
CA GLY A 528 -24.45 -37.60 13.83
C GLY A 528 -25.49 -36.56 13.41
N GLY A 529 -25.23 -35.84 12.31
CA GLY A 529 -26.17 -34.87 11.72
C GLY A 529 -27.40 -35.50 11.06
N LYS A 530 -27.38 -36.80 10.72
CA LYS A 530 -28.53 -37.50 10.14
C LYS A 530 -29.54 -38.01 11.17
N VAL A 531 -29.15 -38.09 12.45
CA VAL A 531 -30.02 -38.60 13.52
C VAL A 531 -31.00 -37.52 14.03
N SER A 532 -30.71 -36.24 13.79
CA SER A 532 -31.52 -35.12 14.30
C SER A 532 -32.66 -34.65 13.38
N ASP A 533 -32.81 -35.22 12.17
CA ASP A 533 -33.82 -34.79 11.18
C ASP A 533 -35.00 -35.77 10.99
N HIS A 534 -35.16 -36.74 11.91
CA HIS A 534 -36.33 -37.63 11.97
C HIS A 534 -37.03 -37.49 13.33
N GLY A 535 -37.76 -36.40 13.53
CA GLY A 535 -38.51 -36.24 14.78
C GLY A 535 -39.21 -34.91 15.03
N ARG A 536 -39.92 -34.34 14.05
CA ARG A 536 -41.02 -33.39 14.33
C ARG A 536 -42.18 -33.61 13.38
N GLU A 537 -43.10 -34.47 13.79
CA GLU A 537 -44.48 -34.44 13.28
C GLU A 537 -45.13 -33.09 13.67
N PRO A 538 -45.94 -32.46 12.79
CA PRO A 538 -46.72 -31.29 13.17
C PRO A 538 -47.91 -31.70 14.04
N GLY A 539 -47.75 -31.53 15.35
CA GLY A 539 -48.82 -31.70 16.34
C GLY A 539 -49.94 -30.67 16.17
N LYS A 540 -51.17 -31.18 16.09
CA LYS A 540 -52.43 -30.44 16.15
C LYS A 540 -52.60 -29.71 17.51
N GLY A 541 -53.22 -28.53 17.47
CA GLY A 541 -53.77 -27.81 18.64
C GLY A 541 -54.06 -26.34 18.29
N ASN A 542 -55.19 -25.99 17.68
CA ASN A 542 -56.54 -25.74 18.25
C ASN A 542 -56.76 -24.27 18.68
N THR A 543 -57.59 -23.59 17.87
CA THR A 543 -58.61 -22.56 18.13
C THR A 543 -58.38 -21.35 19.05
N GLY A 544 -58.73 -20.17 18.52
CA GLY A 544 -58.96 -18.93 19.29
C GLY A 544 -59.14 -17.72 18.36
N ASP A 545 -60.39 -17.36 18.10
CA ASP A 545 -60.87 -16.29 17.21
C ASP A 545 -60.31 -14.88 17.45
N ALA A 546 -60.15 -14.10 16.38
CA ALA A 546 -60.78 -12.77 16.25
C ALA A 546 -60.65 -12.23 14.81
N ALA A 547 -61.78 -11.74 14.31
CA ALA A 547 -62.05 -11.34 12.94
C ALA A 547 -61.37 -10.03 12.48
N GLY A 548 -61.21 -9.89 11.16
CA GLY A 548 -60.88 -8.63 10.50
C GLY A 548 -60.83 -8.78 8.98
N HIS A 549 -61.96 -8.51 8.32
CA HIS A 549 -62.18 -8.57 6.87
C HIS A 549 -61.24 -7.69 6.03
N GLY A 550 -60.96 -8.15 4.80
CA GLY A 550 -60.32 -7.36 3.75
C GLY A 550 -59.97 -8.17 2.50
N THR A 551 -60.99 -8.65 1.79
CA THR A 551 -60.90 -9.30 0.48
C THR A 551 -60.48 -8.32 -0.62
N VAL A 552 -59.73 -8.79 -1.63
CA VAL A 552 -60.07 -8.80 -3.07
C VAL A 552 -58.83 -8.73 -4.00
N GLN A 553 -58.62 -9.88 -4.66
CA GLN A 553 -58.26 -10.14 -6.07
C GLN A 553 -56.87 -9.85 -6.66
N ARG A 554 -56.31 -10.98 -7.11
CA ARG A 554 -55.44 -11.16 -8.28
C ARG A 554 -56.11 -10.65 -9.57
N GLY A 555 -55.30 -10.07 -10.43
CA GLY A 555 -55.52 -10.01 -11.88
C GLY A 555 -54.17 -10.11 -12.58
N ASP A 556 -53.92 -11.28 -13.20
CA ASP A 556 -52.97 -11.41 -14.31
C ASP A 556 -53.52 -10.62 -15.52
N ILE A 557 -52.64 -10.13 -16.40
CA ILE A 557 -52.72 -10.16 -17.89
C ILE A 557 -51.83 -9.07 -18.54
N PHE A 558 -50.85 -9.56 -19.32
CA PHE A 558 -50.33 -9.11 -20.63
C PHE A 558 -49.60 -7.76 -20.86
N ASP A 559 -48.38 -7.95 -21.37
CA ASP A 559 -47.86 -7.54 -22.68
C ASP A 559 -46.94 -6.31 -22.85
N SER A 560 -45.99 -6.60 -23.73
CA SER A 560 -44.91 -5.89 -24.38
C SER A 560 -45.17 -4.46 -24.90
N ARG A 561 -44.08 -3.68 -24.93
CA ARG A 561 -43.41 -3.06 -26.11
C ARG A 561 -42.34 -2.08 -25.60
N ARG A 562 -41.05 -2.30 -25.88
CA ARG A 562 -40.23 -1.70 -26.96
C ARG A 562 -40.23 -0.17 -27.02
N GLY A 563 -39.03 0.40 -26.88
CA GLY A 563 -38.49 1.43 -27.78
C GLY A 563 -38.38 2.84 -27.22
N HIS A 564 -37.18 3.25 -26.81
CA HIS A 564 -36.34 4.19 -27.57
C HIS A 564 -34.88 4.09 -27.14
#